data_AF-A0A957ZL78-F1
#
_entry.id   AF-A0A957ZL78-F1
#
_cell.length_a   1.000
_cell.length_b   1.000
_cell.length_c   1.000
_cell.angle_alpha   90.00
_cell.angle_beta   90.00
_cell.angle_gamma   90.00
#
_symmetry.space_group_name_H-M   'P 1'
#
loop_
_entity.id
_entity.type
_entity.pdbx_description
1 polymer ?
#
loop_
_entity_poly.entity_id
_entity_poly.type
_entity_poly.pdbx_seq_one_letter_code
_entity_poly.pdbx_strand_id
1 'polypeptide(L)'
;MTAELDPRPEALPQRVWDSVQRDQLPPADDRDRMRLVMNNLVLHIHPSKVSKPTLRFTYTWGLGGLSLLLIAILAGTGVLLMFAYTPSPDQAYSDMLALQSTVWYGQLLRNLHHWSGNLLVVVTFLHLLRVFFTGGFRTPREFNWVLGVAMLLLVVAANFTGYLLPWDQLAYWAVTVGSSLMSYVP
;
A
#
# COMPACT_ATOMS: atom_id res chain seq x y z
N MET A 1 -27.13 22.15 -48.76
CA MET A 1 -27.53 22.69 -47.44
C MET A 1 -26.26 22.77 -46.62
N THR A 2 -25.79 24.00 -46.44
CA THR A 2 -24.41 24.39 -46.21
C THR A 2 -23.90 24.02 -44.82
N ALA A 3 -22.73 23.37 -44.77
CA ALA A 3 -21.93 23.27 -43.57
C ALA A 3 -21.52 24.68 -43.13
N GLU A 4 -22.17 25.16 -42.08
CA GLU A 4 -21.91 26.47 -41.47
C GLU A 4 -20.53 26.43 -40.81
N LEU A 5 -19.63 27.23 -41.36
CA LEU A 5 -18.25 27.42 -40.94
C LEU A 5 -18.20 28.00 -39.52
N ASP A 6 -17.55 27.27 -38.60
CA ASP A 6 -17.20 27.74 -37.25
C ASP A 6 -16.36 29.03 -37.31
N PRO A 7 -16.81 30.17 -36.74
CA PRO A 7 -16.23 31.49 -36.99
C PRO A 7 -15.10 31.90 -36.02
N ARG A 8 -14.21 31.00 -35.58
CA ARG A 8 -13.12 31.39 -34.64
C ARG A 8 -11.71 30.91 -35.02
N PRO A 9 -10.71 31.80 -35.14
CA PRO A 9 -9.30 31.41 -35.29
C PRO A 9 -8.67 31.17 -33.91
N GLU A 10 -9.10 30.09 -33.23
CA GLU A 10 -8.48 29.69 -31.97
C GLU A 10 -7.22 28.85 -32.30
N ALA A 11 -6.05 29.25 -31.80
CA ALA A 11 -4.79 28.57 -32.09
C ALA A 11 -4.89 27.07 -31.75
N LEU A 12 -4.31 26.18 -32.57
CA LEU A 12 -4.26 24.73 -32.30
C LEU A 12 -3.92 24.36 -30.85
N PRO A 13 -2.92 24.98 -30.18
CA PRO A 13 -2.65 24.71 -28.77
C PRO A 13 -3.82 25.07 -27.85
N GLN A 14 -4.55 26.16 -28.12
CA GLN A 14 -5.74 26.55 -27.35
C GLN A 14 -6.85 25.51 -27.52
N ARG A 15 -7.10 25.06 -28.75
CA ARG A 15 -8.10 24.01 -29.04
C ARG A 15 -7.75 22.67 -28.40
N VAL A 16 -6.47 22.31 -28.39
CA VAL A 16 -5.99 21.10 -27.70
C VAL A 16 -6.17 21.26 -26.20
N TRP A 17 -5.83 22.43 -25.65
CA TRP A 17 -6.02 22.74 -24.23
C TRP A 17 -7.50 22.68 -23.81
N ASP A 18 -8.39 23.28 -24.58
CA ASP A 18 -9.84 23.26 -24.33
C ASP A 18 -10.44 21.86 -24.50
N SER A 19 -9.85 21.03 -25.38
CA SER A 19 -10.27 19.63 -25.53
C SER A 19 -9.88 18.74 -24.35
N VAL A 20 -8.83 19.12 -23.61
CA VAL A 20 -8.36 18.45 -22.39
C VAL A 20 -9.15 18.97 -21.19
N GLN A 21 -9.41 20.27 -21.12
CA GLN A 21 -10.19 20.91 -20.06
C GLN A 21 -11.67 21.04 -20.47
N ARG A 22 -12.35 19.91 -20.59
CA ARG A 22 -13.75 19.83 -21.06
C ARG A 22 -14.78 20.41 -20.10
N ASP A 23 -14.43 20.51 -18.82
CA ASP A 23 -15.35 20.98 -17.77
C ASP A 23 -14.91 22.37 -17.25
N GLN A 24 -15.88 23.27 -17.08
CA GLN A 24 -15.63 24.61 -16.54
C GLN A 24 -15.20 24.50 -15.07
N LEU A 25 -13.96 24.89 -14.77
CA LEU A 25 -13.44 25.07 -13.42
C LEU A 25 -13.59 26.55 -13.03
N PRO A 26 -14.06 26.91 -11.81
CA PRO A 26 -14.52 26.04 -10.74
C PRO A 26 -16.00 25.63 -10.90
N PRO A 27 -16.37 24.40 -10.50
CA PRO A 27 -17.73 23.92 -10.64
C PRO A 27 -18.71 24.71 -9.77
N ALA A 28 -19.76 25.23 -10.40
CA ALA A 28 -20.76 26.13 -9.81
C ALA A 28 -21.74 25.39 -8.88
N ASP A 29 -22.07 24.13 -9.19
CA ASP A 29 -23.02 23.31 -8.45
C ASP A 29 -22.42 21.93 -8.05
N ASP A 30 -23.06 21.27 -7.08
CA ASP A 30 -22.69 19.96 -6.58
C ASP A 30 -22.78 18.87 -7.67
N ARG A 31 -23.71 19.02 -8.62
CA ARG A 31 -23.86 18.10 -9.75
C ARG A 31 -22.69 18.21 -10.74
N ASP A 32 -22.21 19.42 -10.98
CA ASP A 32 -21.07 19.66 -11.87
C ASP A 32 -19.77 19.14 -11.25
N ARG A 33 -19.60 19.25 -9.91
CA ARG A 33 -18.50 18.59 -9.19
C ARG A 33 -18.50 17.07 -9.39
N MET A 34 -19.68 16.46 -9.29
CA MET A 34 -19.82 15.01 -9.42
C MET A 34 -19.54 14.55 -10.86
N ARG A 35 -20.02 15.29 -11.86
CA ARG A 35 -19.70 15.03 -13.28
C ARG A 35 -18.21 15.15 -13.57
N LEU A 36 -17.56 16.19 -13.04
CA LEU A 36 -16.13 16.42 -13.22
C LEU A 36 -15.28 15.31 -12.58
N VAL A 37 -15.71 14.79 -11.42
CA VAL A 37 -15.08 13.63 -10.77
C VAL A 37 -15.29 12.32 -11.55
N MET A 38 -16.47 12.12 -12.15
CA MET A 38 -16.77 10.92 -12.93
C MET A 38 -16.14 10.92 -14.34
N ASN A 39 -15.95 12.09 -14.94
CA ASN A 39 -15.39 12.25 -16.28
C ASN A 39 -13.85 12.26 -16.31
N ASN A 40 -13.20 12.41 -15.14
CA ASN A 40 -11.76 12.47 -15.02
C ASN A 40 -11.20 11.25 -14.28
N LEU A 41 -10.34 10.50 -14.96
CA LEU A 41 -9.71 9.28 -14.44
C LEU A 41 -9.00 9.48 -13.10
N VAL A 42 -8.32 10.62 -12.93
CA VAL A 42 -7.53 10.92 -11.73
C VAL A 42 -8.45 11.27 -10.55
N LEU A 43 -9.54 11.99 -10.83
CA LEU A 43 -10.46 12.44 -9.81
C LEU A 43 -11.41 11.33 -9.35
N HIS A 44 -11.69 10.33 -10.19
CA HIS A 44 -12.50 9.17 -9.82
C HIS A 44 -11.94 8.41 -8.60
N ILE A 45 -10.62 8.44 -8.37
CA ILE A 45 -9.94 7.72 -7.28
C ILE A 45 -10.30 8.32 -5.92
N HIS A 46 -10.64 9.62 -5.88
CA HIS A 46 -10.92 10.33 -4.64
C HIS A 46 -12.43 10.56 -4.47
N PRO A 47 -13.01 10.25 -3.30
CA PRO A 47 -14.42 10.50 -3.06
C PRO A 47 -14.72 12.00 -3.15
N SER A 48 -15.74 12.35 -3.94
CA SER A 48 -16.18 13.74 -4.16
C SER A 48 -16.73 14.41 -2.90
N LYS A 49 -17.17 13.62 -1.91
CA LYS A 49 -17.70 14.09 -0.63
C LYS A 49 -17.20 13.22 0.50
N VAL A 50 -16.74 13.85 1.57
CA VAL A 50 -16.28 13.21 2.81
C VAL A 50 -16.90 13.89 4.02
N SER A 51 -17.24 13.13 5.05
CA SER A 51 -17.82 13.70 6.26
C SER A 51 -16.75 14.47 7.05
N LYS A 52 -17.07 15.68 7.52
CA LYS A 52 -16.13 16.53 8.28
C LYS A 52 -15.49 15.85 9.51
N PRO A 53 -16.21 15.01 10.29
CA PRO A 53 -15.61 14.30 11.42
C PRO A 53 -14.50 13.32 11.00
N THR A 54 -14.61 12.70 9.82
CA THR A 54 -13.63 11.73 9.31
C THR A 54 -12.30 12.37 8.94
N LEU A 55 -12.30 13.67 8.60
CA LEU A 55 -11.10 14.42 8.26
C LEU A 55 -10.20 14.74 9.46
N ARG A 56 -10.69 14.54 10.68
CA ARG A 56 -9.88 14.77 11.88
C ARG A 56 -8.77 13.71 11.93
N PHE A 57 -7.51 14.16 11.99
CA PHE A 57 -6.36 13.26 12.12
C PHE A 57 -6.51 12.32 13.32
N THR A 58 -7.03 12.80 14.45
CA THR A 58 -7.26 12.00 15.66
C THR A 58 -8.29 10.86 15.48
N TYR A 59 -9.13 10.93 14.46
CA TYR A 59 -10.09 9.87 14.17
C TYR A 59 -9.42 8.69 13.46
N THR A 60 -8.58 8.94 12.45
CA THR A 60 -7.91 7.88 11.65
C THR A 60 -6.51 7.54 12.13
N TRP A 61 -5.84 8.48 12.79
CA TRP A 61 -4.40 8.50 13.06
C TRP A 61 -3.54 8.27 11.81
N GLY A 62 -4.13 8.43 10.62
CA GLY A 62 -3.50 8.05 9.37
C GLY A 62 -3.15 6.56 9.24
N LEU A 63 -3.62 5.67 10.13
CA LEU A 63 -3.13 4.29 10.25
C LEU A 63 -3.26 3.47 8.95
N GLY A 64 -4.39 3.62 8.24
CA GLY A 64 -4.59 2.93 6.95
C GLY A 64 -3.73 3.50 5.82
N GLY A 65 -3.41 4.80 5.83
CA GLY A 65 -2.47 5.38 4.87
C GLY A 65 -1.03 5.00 5.20
N LEU A 66 -0.70 4.94 6.49
CA LEU A 66 0.61 4.52 6.98
C LEU A 66 0.91 3.06 6.64
N SER A 67 -0.07 2.15 6.74
CA SER A 67 0.12 0.75 6.31
C SER A 67 0.41 0.65 4.81
N LEU A 68 -0.28 1.41 3.96
CA LEU A 68 0.02 1.47 2.52
C LEU A 68 1.42 2.01 2.24
N LEU A 69 1.84 3.07 2.94
CA LEU A 69 3.20 3.61 2.84
C LEU A 69 4.25 2.56 3.22
N LEU A 70 4.04 1.84 4.33
CA LEU A 70 4.95 0.79 4.79
C LEU A 70 5.04 -0.37 3.79
N ILE A 71 3.92 -0.77 3.19
CA ILE A 71 3.90 -1.77 2.11
C ILE A 71 4.71 -1.29 0.90
N ALA A 72 4.58 -0.02 0.49
CA ALA A 72 5.36 0.54 -0.62
C ALA A 72 6.87 0.55 -0.32
N ILE A 73 7.25 0.90 0.91
CA ILE A 73 8.65 0.85 1.36
C ILE A 73 9.16 -0.59 1.35
N LEU A 74 8.39 -1.54 1.87
CA LEU A 74 8.74 -2.96 1.87
C LEU A 74 8.89 -3.51 0.45
N ALA A 75 7.97 -3.17 -0.47
CA ALA A 75 8.06 -3.59 -1.86
C ALA A 75 9.33 -3.04 -2.52
N GLY A 76 9.59 -1.74 -2.38
CA GLY A 76 10.78 -1.10 -2.96
C GLY A 76 12.08 -1.67 -2.40
N THR A 77 12.21 -1.72 -1.07
CA THR A 77 13.41 -2.25 -0.40
C THR A 77 13.57 -3.76 -0.63
N GLY A 78 12.48 -4.52 -0.67
CA GLY A 78 12.50 -5.96 -0.94
C GLY A 78 13.01 -6.27 -2.33
N VAL A 79 12.52 -5.57 -3.36
CA VAL A 79 13.03 -5.71 -4.73
C VAL A 79 14.52 -5.38 -4.81
N LEU A 80 14.99 -4.34 -4.11
CA LEU A 80 16.42 -4.01 -4.08
C LEU A 80 17.26 -5.10 -3.41
N LEU A 81 16.77 -5.68 -2.30
CA LEU A 81 17.46 -6.76 -1.60
C LEU A 81 17.50 -8.06 -2.41
N MET A 82 16.49 -8.33 -3.24
CA MET A 82 16.45 -9.52 -4.11
C MET A 82 17.65 -9.58 -5.07
N PHE A 83 18.20 -8.44 -5.51
CA PHE A 83 19.37 -8.43 -6.38
C PHE A 83 20.66 -8.88 -5.69
N ALA A 84 20.69 -8.87 -4.36
CA ALA A 84 21.85 -9.20 -3.53
C ALA A 84 21.65 -10.45 -2.67
N TYR A 85 20.53 -11.16 -2.83
CA TYR A 85 20.16 -12.31 -2.01
C TYR A 85 19.89 -13.56 -2.85
N THR A 86 20.55 -14.66 -2.48
CA THR A 86 20.38 -15.99 -3.08
C THR A 86 19.60 -16.89 -2.13
N PRO A 87 18.42 -17.41 -2.52
CA PRO A 87 17.61 -18.29 -1.68
C PRO A 87 18.14 -19.74 -1.69
N SER A 88 19.36 -19.94 -1.19
CA SER A 88 19.98 -21.27 -1.02
C SER A 88 20.52 -21.42 0.41
N PRO A 89 20.31 -22.57 1.10
CA PRO A 89 20.84 -22.81 2.45
C PRO A 89 22.35 -22.60 2.57
N ASP A 90 23.11 -22.90 1.51
CA ASP A 90 24.57 -22.80 1.50
C ASP A 90 25.07 -21.34 1.37
N GLN A 91 24.24 -20.44 0.83
CA GLN A 91 24.66 -19.08 0.43
C GLN A 91 23.86 -17.96 1.15
N ALA A 92 22.65 -18.24 1.64
CA ALA A 92 21.76 -17.23 2.21
C ALA A 92 22.42 -16.44 3.35
N TYR A 93 23.11 -17.13 4.26
CA TYR A 93 23.79 -16.50 5.39
C TYR A 93 25.02 -15.68 4.96
N SER A 94 25.80 -16.14 3.97
CA SER A 94 26.93 -15.37 3.45
C SER A 94 26.49 -14.11 2.71
N ASP A 95 25.37 -14.15 1.98
CA ASP A 95 24.77 -12.96 1.36
C ASP A 95 24.31 -11.95 2.42
N MET A 96 23.80 -12.42 3.56
CA MET A 96 23.47 -11.56 4.70
C MET A 96 24.69 -10.84 5.29
N LEU A 97 25.85 -11.49 5.31
CA LEU A 97 27.11 -10.87 5.74
C LEU A 97 27.59 -9.86 4.71
N ALA A 98 27.55 -10.20 3.42
CA ALA A 98 27.92 -9.29 2.33
C ALA A 98 27.04 -8.03 2.31
N LEU A 99 25.73 -8.15 2.54
CA LEU A 99 24.82 -7.01 2.68
C LEU A 99 25.22 -6.06 3.82
N GLN A 100 25.83 -6.58 4.89
CA GLN A 100 26.27 -5.77 6.03
C GLN A 100 27.61 -5.11 5.80
N SER A 101 28.54 -5.75 5.10
CA SER A 101 29.94 -5.30 5.02
C SER A 101 30.39 -4.77 3.66
N THR A 102 29.87 -5.28 2.55
CA THR A 102 30.43 -5.03 1.21
C THR A 102 29.46 -4.33 0.26
N VAL A 103 28.15 -4.59 0.38
CA VAL A 103 27.15 -3.97 -0.49
C VAL A 103 26.87 -2.53 -0.06
N TRP A 104 26.99 -1.58 -0.99
CA TRP A 104 26.72 -0.17 -0.71
C TRP A 104 25.28 0.04 -0.27
N TYR A 105 25.11 0.70 0.89
CA TYR A 105 23.81 0.88 1.56
C TYR A 105 23.06 -0.43 1.88
N GLY A 106 23.68 -1.61 1.77
CA GLY A 106 23.03 -2.90 2.00
C GLY A 106 22.47 -3.01 3.42
N GLN A 107 23.24 -2.62 4.42
CA GLN A 107 22.81 -2.61 5.82
C GLN A 107 21.63 -1.64 6.06
N LEU A 108 21.67 -0.46 5.42
CA LEU A 108 20.58 0.52 5.53
C LEU A 108 19.29 -0.04 4.92
N LEU A 109 19.35 -0.59 3.70
CA LEU A 109 18.19 -1.17 3.03
C LEU A 109 17.61 -2.35 3.82
N ARG A 110 18.48 -3.23 4.34
CA ARG A 110 18.06 -4.34 5.20
C ARG A 110 17.38 -3.86 6.47
N ASN A 111 17.96 -2.88 7.16
CA ASN A 111 17.38 -2.34 8.39
C ASN A 111 16.04 -1.64 8.11
N LEU A 112 15.96 -0.87 7.03
CA LEU A 112 14.74 -0.21 6.61
C LEU A 112 13.64 -1.25 6.31
N HIS A 113 13.96 -2.31 5.57
CA HIS A 113 13.02 -3.40 5.28
C HIS A 113 12.56 -4.10 6.55
N HIS A 114 13.50 -4.47 7.43
CA HIS A 114 13.22 -5.15 8.70
C HIS A 114 12.31 -4.31 9.62
N TRP A 115 12.65 -3.04 9.85
CA TRP A 115 11.85 -2.16 10.70
C TRP A 115 10.48 -1.83 10.08
N SER A 116 10.42 -1.65 8.76
CA SER A 116 9.15 -1.41 8.06
C SER A 116 8.21 -2.62 8.18
N GLY A 117 8.76 -3.84 8.12
CA GLY A 117 8.00 -5.09 8.31
C GLY A 117 7.38 -5.18 9.69
N ASN A 118 8.16 -4.92 10.74
CA ASN A 118 7.69 -4.91 12.12
C ASN A 118 6.64 -3.82 12.37
N LEU A 119 6.88 -2.61 11.86
CA LEU A 119 5.93 -1.51 11.96
C LEU A 119 4.64 -1.81 11.20
N LEU A 120 4.69 -2.49 10.05
CA LEU A 120 3.49 -2.83 9.28
C LEU A 120 2.55 -3.73 10.09
N VAL A 121 3.09 -4.72 10.80
CA VAL A 121 2.28 -5.60 11.67
C VAL A 121 1.56 -4.78 12.74
N VAL A 122 2.30 -3.93 13.47
CA VAL A 122 1.76 -3.09 14.55
C VAL A 122 0.72 -2.11 14.01
N VAL A 123 1.04 -1.38 12.94
CA VAL A 123 0.14 -0.37 12.35
C VAL A 123 -1.12 -1.00 11.78
N THR A 124 -1.02 -2.16 11.11
CA THR A 124 -2.19 -2.85 10.56
C THR A 124 -3.07 -3.40 11.67
N PHE A 125 -2.48 -3.91 12.76
CA PHE A 125 -3.22 -4.34 13.94
C PHE A 125 -3.95 -3.16 14.61
N LEU A 126 -3.28 -2.04 14.83
CA LEU A 126 -3.89 -0.82 15.38
C LEU A 126 -4.99 -0.27 14.45
N HIS A 127 -4.80 -0.36 13.13
CA HIS A 127 -5.83 0.01 12.15
C HIS A 127 -7.08 -0.86 12.30
N LEU A 128 -6.91 -2.18 12.45
CA LEU A 128 -8.00 -3.12 12.66
C LEU A 128 -8.76 -2.81 13.96
N LEU A 129 -8.04 -2.61 15.08
CA LEU A 129 -8.64 -2.23 16.37
C LEU A 129 -9.46 -0.94 16.25
N ARG A 130 -8.90 0.07 15.58
CA ARG A 130 -9.61 1.32 15.35
C ARG A 130 -10.90 1.10 14.56
N VAL A 131 -10.86 0.33 13.47
CA VAL A 131 -12.07 0.03 12.67
C VAL A 131 -13.12 -0.72 13.50
N PHE A 132 -12.67 -1.64 14.35
CA PHE A 132 -13.53 -2.36 15.29
C PHE A 132 -14.22 -1.42 16.29
N PHE A 133 -13.44 -0.64 17.06
CA PHE A 133 -13.98 0.25 18.10
C PHE A 133 -14.80 1.42 17.53
N THR A 134 -14.51 1.86 16.30
CA THR A 134 -15.31 2.88 15.62
C THR A 134 -16.54 2.34 14.90
N GLY A 135 -16.77 1.01 14.92
CA GLY A 135 -17.91 0.37 14.26
C GLY A 135 -17.87 0.46 12.74
N GLY A 136 -16.69 0.68 12.15
CA GLY A 136 -16.52 0.89 10.71
C GLY A 136 -16.77 -0.35 9.86
N PHE A 137 -16.86 -1.53 10.47
CA PHE A 137 -17.11 -2.81 9.82
C PHE A 137 -18.60 -3.11 9.57
N ARG A 138 -19.52 -2.32 10.13
CA ARG A 138 -20.97 -2.55 9.97
C ARG A 138 -21.41 -2.37 8.51
N THR A 139 -22.60 -2.85 8.19
CA THR A 139 -23.23 -2.72 6.87
C THR A 139 -23.06 -1.30 6.29
N PRO A 140 -22.66 -1.13 5.02
CA PRO A 140 -22.43 -2.14 3.97
C PRO A 140 -20.97 -2.61 3.84
N ARG A 141 -20.11 -2.46 4.87
CA ARG A 141 -18.65 -2.70 4.77
C ARG A 141 -18.18 -4.03 5.36
N GLU A 142 -19.09 -4.97 5.57
CA GLU A 142 -18.81 -6.28 6.18
C GLU A 142 -17.79 -7.08 5.36
N PHE A 143 -17.91 -7.05 4.03
CA PHE A 143 -16.95 -7.71 3.14
C PHE A 143 -15.53 -7.10 3.26
N ASN A 144 -15.43 -5.77 3.32
CA ASN A 144 -14.14 -5.09 3.51
C ASN A 144 -13.51 -5.43 4.86
N TRP A 145 -14.33 -5.69 5.88
CA TRP A 145 -13.84 -6.14 7.18
C TRP A 145 -13.22 -7.52 7.11
N VAL A 146 -13.88 -8.49 6.48
CA VAL A 146 -13.33 -9.84 6.28
C VAL A 146 -12.03 -9.77 5.48
N LEU A 147 -11.99 -8.95 4.41
CA LEU A 147 -10.77 -8.71 3.65
C LEU A 147 -9.67 -8.11 4.52
N GLY A 148 -9.99 -7.14 5.38
CA GLY A 148 -9.02 -6.54 6.32
C GLY A 148 -8.43 -7.56 7.30
N VAL A 149 -9.24 -8.47 7.84
CA VAL A 149 -8.77 -9.56 8.70
C VAL A 149 -7.87 -10.53 7.92
N ALA A 150 -8.27 -10.93 6.72
CA ALA A 150 -7.46 -11.80 5.87
C ALA A 150 -6.12 -11.15 5.50
N MET A 151 -6.12 -9.85 5.19
CA MET A 151 -4.89 -9.09 4.92
C MET A 151 -3.97 -9.02 6.13
N LEU A 152 -4.50 -8.87 7.35
CA LEU A 152 -3.66 -8.92 8.57
C LEU A 152 -2.97 -10.29 8.71
N LEU A 153 -3.70 -11.39 8.47
CA LEU A 153 -3.11 -12.73 8.51
C LEU A 153 -2.01 -12.91 7.46
N LEU A 154 -2.23 -12.40 6.24
CA LEU A 154 -1.21 -12.41 5.19
C LEU A 154 0.02 -11.58 5.57
N VAL A 155 -0.16 -10.40 6.18
CA VAL A 155 0.95 -9.57 6.67
C VAL A 155 1.77 -10.30 7.73
N VAL A 156 1.11 -10.97 8.68
CA VAL A 156 1.79 -11.76 9.73
C VAL A 156 2.52 -12.95 9.11
N ALA A 157 1.89 -13.68 8.19
CA ALA A 157 2.52 -14.80 7.49
C ALA A 157 3.75 -14.35 6.69
N ALA A 158 3.63 -13.25 5.92
CA ALA A 158 4.74 -12.69 5.16
C ALA A 158 5.89 -12.22 6.06
N ASN A 159 5.58 -11.59 7.20
CA ASN A 159 6.58 -11.18 8.19
C ASN A 159 7.33 -12.38 8.77
N PHE A 160 6.61 -13.45 9.14
CA PHE A 160 7.21 -14.70 9.60
C PHE A 160 8.10 -15.34 8.54
N THR A 161 7.64 -15.47 7.28
CA THR A 161 8.48 -16.04 6.22
C THR A 161 9.73 -15.19 5.94
N GLY A 162 9.62 -13.87 6.03
CA GLY A 162 10.75 -12.97 5.85
C GLY A 162 11.80 -13.12 6.96
N TYR A 163 11.37 -13.39 8.19
CA TYR A 163 12.24 -13.68 9.33
C TYR A 163 13.11 -14.92 9.12
N LEU A 164 12.67 -15.88 8.30
CA LEU A 164 13.38 -17.13 8.04
C LEU A 164 14.48 -17.00 6.98
N LEU A 165 14.42 -15.97 6.12
CA LEU A 165 15.32 -15.81 4.96
C LEU A 165 16.81 -15.69 5.30
N PRO A 166 17.24 -15.04 6.39
CA PRO A 166 18.67 -14.93 6.72
C PRO A 166 19.37 -16.27 6.97
N TRP A 167 18.61 -17.35 7.23
CA TRP A 167 19.11 -18.69 7.52
C TRP A 167 20.16 -18.73 8.64
N ASP A 168 19.95 -17.93 9.69
CA ASP A 168 20.74 -17.96 10.90
C ASP A 168 20.23 -19.02 11.90
N GLN A 169 20.91 -19.18 13.02
CA GLN A 169 20.54 -20.17 14.04
C GLN A 169 19.10 -19.97 14.54
N LEU A 170 18.67 -18.71 14.68
CA LEU A 170 17.33 -18.39 15.16
C LEU A 170 16.26 -18.79 14.12
N ALA A 171 16.48 -18.47 12.84
CA ALA A 171 15.62 -18.90 11.75
C ALA A 171 15.52 -20.44 11.66
N TYR A 172 16.66 -21.14 11.77
CA TYR A 172 16.69 -22.61 11.73
C TYR A 172 15.86 -23.23 12.86
N TRP A 173 16.00 -22.73 14.09
CA TRP A 173 15.19 -23.20 15.22
C TRP A 173 13.73 -22.83 15.08
N ALA A 174 13.40 -21.66 14.54
CA ALA A 174 12.02 -21.27 14.27
C ALA A 174 11.33 -22.22 13.28
N VAL A 175 12.02 -22.63 12.20
CA VAL A 175 11.50 -23.64 11.26
C VAL A 175 11.32 -24.99 11.96
N THR A 176 12.30 -25.42 12.74
CA THR A 176 12.28 -26.72 13.43
C THR A 176 11.12 -26.81 14.43
N VAL A 177 10.91 -25.77 15.23
CA VAL A 177 9.77 -25.70 16.15
C VAL A 177 8.45 -25.62 15.38
N GLY A 178 8.40 -24.81 14.32
CA GLY A 178 7.20 -24.67 13.49
C GLY A 178 6.77 -25.98 12.82
N SER A 179 7.70 -26.74 12.24
CA SER A 179 7.42 -28.04 11.65
C SER A 179 7.03 -29.08 12.69
N SER A 180 7.65 -29.02 13.88
CA SER A 180 7.29 -29.88 15.01
C SER A 180 5.88 -29.59 15.53
N LEU A 181 5.40 -28.35 15.49
CA LEU A 181 4.02 -28.03 15.86
C LEU A 181 3.02 -28.61 14.86
N MET A 182 3.35 -28.59 13.56
CA MET A 182 2.47 -29.13 12.53
C MET A 182 2.28 -30.64 12.62
N SER A 183 3.26 -31.39 13.14
CA SER A 183 3.10 -32.84 13.34
C SER A 183 2.10 -33.21 14.44
N TYR A 184 1.66 -32.25 15.26
CA TYR A 184 0.58 -32.45 16.25
C TYR A 184 -0.83 -32.20 15.70
N VAL A 185 -0.97 -31.72 14.46
CA VAL A 185 -2.27 -31.59 13.82
C VAL A 185 -2.74 -32.99 13.38
N PRO A 186 -3.89 -33.48 13.87
CA PRO A 186 -4.40 -34.82 13.56
C PRO A 186 -4.66 -35.07 12.07
#